data_AF-Q098Z5-F1
#
_entry.id   AF-Q098Z5-F1
#
_cell.length_a   1.000
_cell.length_b   1.000
_cell.length_c   1.000
_cell.angle_alpha   90.00
_cell.angle_beta   90.00
_cell.angle_gamma   90.00
#
_symmetry.space_group_name_H-M   'P 1'
#
loop_
_entity.id
_entity.type
_entity.pdbx_description
1 polymer ?
#
loop_
_entity_poly.entity_id
_entity_poly.type
_entity_poly.pdbx_seq_one_letter_code
_entity_poly.pdbx_strand_id
1 'polypeptide(L)'
;MTAELDWEPIRALGQRVIERGEPLELSDEVRALLQRSAEEVALSPEDTANALRSVPTATTLLEEITRRIREGSDRFWNAELRASDLQDAGDLDGAGRLMEEVLAVEVVPHYRRIAESQLRKVTRLKSVAASGQADPKLSVREQIPVLLHRVQRGHPLELNEGMRAFLRRAAADVGMSEAETEPALATPESAGALLGQIMGRYRDASDRLKSAMYRMTELQDAGDLEGARQQIRAWLAVEVVPRYRRAAEENLAGLDEPPPAP
;
A
#
# COMPACT_ATOMS: atom_id res chain seq x y z
N MET A 1 -18.99 4.57 -18.80
CA MET A 1 -18.82 4.67 -17.34
C MET A 1 -18.45 3.28 -16.86
N THR A 2 -17.20 3.05 -16.46
CA THR A 2 -16.81 1.79 -15.81
C THR A 2 -17.44 1.82 -14.43
N ALA A 3 -18.36 0.89 -14.15
CA ALA A 3 -18.84 0.67 -12.79
C ALA A 3 -17.62 0.49 -11.88
N GLU A 4 -17.63 1.15 -10.73
CA GLU A 4 -16.63 0.94 -9.70
C GLU A 4 -16.68 -0.54 -9.29
N LEU A 5 -15.51 -1.17 -9.22
CA LEU A 5 -15.42 -2.59 -8.94
C LEU A 5 -15.79 -2.82 -7.47
N ASP A 6 -16.99 -3.34 -7.25
CA ASP A 6 -17.48 -3.67 -5.91
C ASP A 6 -17.65 -5.18 -5.76
N TRP A 7 -16.74 -5.76 -4.98
CA TRP A 7 -16.73 -7.18 -4.64
C TRP A 7 -17.37 -7.49 -3.29
N GLU A 8 -17.86 -6.49 -2.56
CA GLU A 8 -18.46 -6.75 -1.25
C GLU A 8 -19.72 -7.62 -1.33
N PRO A 9 -20.65 -7.40 -2.28
CA PRO A 9 -21.83 -8.27 -2.41
C PRO A 9 -21.48 -9.74 -2.68
N ILE A 10 -20.48 -10.00 -3.54
CA ILE A 10 -20.08 -11.38 -3.86
C ILE A 10 -19.29 -12.02 -2.72
N ARG A 11 -18.52 -11.24 -1.96
CA ARG A 11 -17.84 -11.70 -0.74
C ARG A 11 -18.84 -12.07 0.35
N ALA A 12 -19.84 -11.22 0.59
CA ALA A 12 -20.91 -11.49 1.55
C ALA A 12 -21.70 -12.75 1.17
N LEU A 13 -22.01 -12.95 -0.13
CA LEU A 13 -22.66 -14.16 -0.60
C LEU A 13 -21.77 -15.40 -0.41
N GLY A 14 -20.48 -15.32 -0.78
CA GLY A 14 -19.50 -16.38 -0.58
C GLY A 14 -19.36 -16.78 0.89
N GLN A 15 -19.28 -15.81 1.80
CA GLN A 15 -19.23 -16.07 3.24
C GLN A 15 -20.46 -16.85 3.72
N ARG A 16 -21.67 -16.45 3.31
CA ARG A 16 -22.90 -17.15 3.70
C ARG A 16 -22.97 -18.57 3.16
N VAL A 17 -22.74 -18.76 1.87
CA VAL A 17 -22.96 -20.04 1.19
C VAL A 17 -21.79 -21.01 1.41
N ILE A 18 -20.55 -20.55 1.24
CA ILE A 18 -19.36 -21.41 1.29
C ILE A 18 -18.89 -21.59 2.73
N GLU A 19 -18.76 -20.52 3.50
CA GLU A 19 -18.17 -20.60 4.85
C GLU A 19 -19.20 -21.02 5.91
N ARG A 20 -20.45 -20.53 5.81
CA ARG A 20 -21.52 -20.86 6.77
C ARG A 20 -22.45 -21.99 6.31
N GLY A 21 -22.30 -22.47 5.07
CA GLY A 21 -23.08 -23.58 4.53
C GLY A 21 -24.55 -23.26 4.28
N GLU A 22 -24.92 -21.99 4.13
CA GLU A 22 -26.29 -21.61 3.79
C GLU A 22 -26.64 -22.08 2.36
N PRO A 23 -27.88 -22.52 2.11
CA PRO A 23 -28.31 -22.90 0.77
C PRO A 23 -28.29 -21.68 -0.17
N LEU A 24 -27.74 -21.87 -1.38
CA LEU A 24 -27.77 -20.85 -2.43
C LEU A 24 -29.16 -20.78 -3.08
N GLU A 25 -29.77 -19.61 -3.03
CA GLU A 25 -31.02 -19.32 -3.74
C GLU A 25 -30.73 -18.58 -5.06
N LEU A 26 -31.14 -19.17 -6.19
CA LEU A 26 -30.91 -18.60 -7.52
C LEU A 26 -32.03 -17.66 -7.98
N SER A 27 -32.19 -16.56 -7.24
CA SER A 27 -33.00 -15.42 -7.69
C SER A 27 -32.36 -14.73 -8.91
N ASP A 28 -33.15 -13.91 -9.60
CA ASP A 28 -32.64 -13.10 -10.73
C ASP A 28 -31.51 -12.16 -10.30
N GLU A 29 -31.58 -11.64 -9.07
CA GLU A 29 -30.54 -10.78 -8.48
C GLU A 29 -29.24 -11.55 -8.24
N VAL A 30 -29.31 -12.76 -7.67
CA VAL A 30 -28.13 -13.62 -7.43
C VAL A 30 -27.52 -14.06 -8.75
N ARG A 31 -28.35 -14.40 -9.75
CA ARG A 31 -27.87 -14.71 -11.11
C ARG A 31 -27.14 -13.53 -11.74
N ALA A 32 -27.71 -12.33 -11.65
CA ALA A 32 -27.07 -11.12 -12.17
C ALA A 32 -25.76 -10.79 -11.45
N LEU A 33 -25.71 -10.99 -10.12
CA LEU A 33 -24.48 -10.81 -9.33
C LEU A 33 -23.41 -11.81 -9.76
N LEU A 34 -23.72 -13.11 -9.81
CA LEU A 34 -22.78 -14.16 -10.21
C LEU A 34 -22.28 -13.95 -11.65
N GLN A 35 -23.17 -13.59 -12.57
CA GLN A 35 -22.83 -13.28 -13.96
C GLN A 35 -21.80 -12.14 -14.04
N ARG A 36 -22.09 -11.01 -13.37
CA ARG A 36 -21.22 -9.84 -13.40
C ARG A 36 -19.87 -10.12 -12.73
N SER A 37 -19.87 -10.78 -11.58
CA SER A 37 -18.63 -11.13 -10.88
C SER A 37 -17.80 -12.16 -11.65
N ALA A 38 -18.42 -13.08 -12.38
CA ALA A 38 -17.72 -14.02 -13.25
C ALA A 38 -16.93 -13.28 -14.36
N GLU A 39 -17.55 -12.27 -14.99
CA GLU A 39 -16.88 -11.43 -15.99
C GLU A 39 -15.70 -10.66 -15.37
N GLU A 40 -15.87 -10.11 -14.16
CA GLU A 40 -14.83 -9.39 -13.43
C GLU A 40 -13.60 -10.25 -13.08
N VAL A 41 -13.77 -11.57 -12.94
CA VAL A 41 -12.68 -12.53 -12.69
C VAL A 41 -12.26 -13.31 -13.93
N ALA A 42 -12.64 -12.84 -15.12
CA ALA A 42 -12.33 -13.43 -16.42
C ALA A 42 -12.73 -14.90 -16.55
N LEU A 43 -13.95 -15.23 -16.12
CA LEU A 43 -14.62 -16.48 -16.49
C LEU A 43 -15.37 -16.30 -17.81
N SER A 44 -15.51 -17.39 -18.57
CA SER A 44 -16.20 -17.37 -19.86
C SER A 44 -17.69 -17.06 -19.66
N PRO A 45 -18.29 -16.17 -20.47
CA PRO A 45 -19.74 -15.94 -20.46
C PRO A 45 -20.55 -17.21 -20.72
N GLU A 46 -20.03 -18.12 -21.55
CA GLU A 46 -20.68 -19.40 -21.86
C GLU A 46 -20.68 -20.35 -20.65
N ASP A 47 -19.52 -20.54 -20.01
CA ASP A 47 -19.40 -21.38 -18.82
C ASP A 47 -20.24 -20.82 -17.67
N THR A 48 -20.27 -19.49 -17.53
CA THR A 48 -21.10 -18.77 -16.57
C THR A 48 -22.58 -19.04 -16.81
N ALA A 49 -23.06 -18.86 -18.05
CA ALA A 49 -24.45 -19.11 -18.40
C ALA A 49 -24.85 -20.59 -18.19
N ASN A 50 -23.94 -21.53 -18.47
CA ASN A 50 -24.13 -22.95 -18.21
C ASN A 50 -24.20 -23.24 -16.70
N ALA A 51 -23.30 -22.66 -15.91
CA ALA A 51 -23.26 -22.86 -14.46
C ALA A 51 -24.48 -22.30 -13.75
N LEU A 52 -25.09 -21.22 -14.25
CA LEU A 52 -26.30 -20.64 -13.67
C LEU A 52 -27.56 -21.51 -13.88
N ARG A 53 -27.52 -22.60 -14.65
CA ARG A 53 -28.72 -23.43 -14.91
C ARG A 53 -29.25 -24.17 -13.68
N SER A 54 -28.42 -24.43 -12.68
CA SER A 54 -28.82 -25.17 -11.48
C SER A 54 -28.11 -24.65 -10.23
N VAL A 55 -28.72 -24.87 -9.07
CA VAL A 55 -28.14 -24.47 -7.77
C VAL A 55 -26.75 -25.10 -7.57
N PRO A 56 -26.54 -26.42 -7.75
CA PRO A 56 -25.22 -27.02 -7.56
C PRO A 56 -24.12 -26.41 -8.44
N THR A 57 -24.40 -26.22 -9.73
CA THR A 57 -23.42 -25.65 -10.66
C THR A 57 -23.16 -24.16 -10.41
N ALA A 58 -24.16 -23.42 -9.93
CA ALA A 58 -23.99 -22.03 -9.56
C ALA A 58 -23.22 -21.86 -8.24
N THR A 59 -23.35 -22.81 -7.31
CA THR A 59 -22.49 -22.87 -6.11
C THR A 59 -21.03 -23.08 -6.51
N THR A 60 -20.73 -23.99 -7.44
CA THR A 60 -19.35 -24.15 -7.96
C THR A 60 -18.83 -22.88 -8.65
N LEU A 61 -19.70 -22.16 -9.37
CA LEU A 61 -19.33 -20.86 -9.95
C LEU A 61 -18.98 -19.83 -8.86
N LEU A 62 -19.79 -19.73 -7.80
CA LEU A 62 -19.53 -18.86 -6.66
C LEU A 62 -18.18 -19.20 -6.00
N GLU A 63 -17.91 -20.48 -5.77
CA GLU A 63 -16.62 -20.96 -5.24
C GLU A 63 -15.45 -20.52 -6.10
N GLU A 64 -15.53 -20.69 -7.42
CA GLU A 64 -14.47 -20.30 -8.35
C GLU A 64 -14.25 -18.77 -8.37
N ILE A 65 -15.33 -17.97 -8.35
CA ILE A 65 -15.23 -16.51 -8.27
C ILE A 65 -14.54 -16.09 -6.97
N THR A 66 -15.02 -16.58 -5.82
CA THR A 66 -14.45 -16.25 -4.51
C THR A 66 -12.98 -16.69 -4.43
N ARG A 67 -12.66 -17.88 -4.95
CA ARG A 67 -11.29 -18.41 -5.00
C ARG A 67 -10.38 -17.50 -5.82
N ARG A 68 -10.76 -17.09 -7.03
CA ARG A 68 -9.95 -16.21 -7.88
C ARG A 68 -9.71 -14.84 -7.25
N ILE A 69 -10.73 -14.24 -6.63
CA ILE A 69 -10.58 -12.98 -5.91
C ILE A 69 -9.56 -13.13 -4.78
N ARG A 70 -9.74 -14.14 -3.92
CA ARG A 70 -8.85 -14.37 -2.78
C ARG A 70 -7.41 -14.63 -3.23
N GLU A 71 -7.20 -15.61 -4.11
CA GLU A 71 -5.87 -15.97 -4.58
C GLU A 71 -5.17 -14.83 -5.33
N GLY A 72 -5.90 -14.07 -6.15
CA GLY A 72 -5.35 -12.91 -6.82
C GLY A 72 -4.93 -11.80 -5.85
N SER A 73 -5.76 -11.55 -4.83
CA SER A 73 -5.44 -10.62 -3.74
C SER A 73 -4.17 -11.04 -3.01
N ASP A 74 -4.11 -12.30 -2.57
CA ASP A 74 -3.00 -12.83 -1.79
C ASP A 74 -1.70 -12.81 -2.59
N ARG A 75 -1.76 -13.25 -3.85
CA ARG A 75 -0.61 -13.26 -4.76
C ARG A 75 -0.07 -11.85 -4.97
N PHE A 76 -0.94 -10.90 -5.32
CA PHE A 76 -0.54 -9.53 -5.58
C PHE A 76 0.04 -8.88 -4.31
N TRP A 77 -0.66 -8.95 -3.18
CA TRP A 77 -0.24 -8.31 -1.94
C TRP A 77 1.12 -8.84 -1.45
N ASN A 78 1.33 -10.16 -1.48
CA ASN A 78 2.60 -10.75 -1.09
C ASN A 78 3.75 -10.33 -2.01
N ALA A 79 3.51 -10.25 -3.32
CA ALA A 79 4.50 -9.80 -4.29
C ALA A 79 4.80 -8.30 -4.13
N GLU A 80 3.78 -7.48 -3.86
CA GLU A 80 3.93 -6.03 -3.65
C GLU A 80 4.76 -5.71 -2.41
N LEU A 81 4.47 -6.37 -1.28
CA LEU A 81 5.26 -6.20 -0.06
C LEU A 81 6.75 -6.52 -0.30
N ARG A 82 7.04 -7.67 -0.91
CA ARG A 82 8.41 -8.07 -1.24
C ARG A 82 9.08 -7.13 -2.24
N ALA A 83 8.33 -6.65 -3.24
CA ALA A 83 8.84 -5.69 -4.21
C ALA A 83 9.17 -4.34 -3.55
N SER A 84 8.40 -3.92 -2.53
CA SER A 84 8.70 -2.74 -1.73
C SER A 84 10.02 -2.90 -0.96
N ASP A 85 10.22 -4.05 -0.29
CA ASP A 85 11.47 -4.33 0.42
C ASP A 85 12.69 -4.31 -0.51
N LEU A 86 12.54 -4.89 -1.71
CA LEU A 86 13.58 -4.86 -2.74
C LEU A 86 13.85 -3.45 -3.26
N GLN A 87 12.80 -2.63 -3.46
CA GLN A 87 12.95 -1.22 -3.83
C GLN A 87 13.72 -0.43 -2.77
N ASP A 88 13.41 -0.63 -1.50
CA ASP A 88 14.11 0.02 -0.38
C ASP A 88 15.58 -0.41 -0.27
N ALA A 89 15.89 -1.65 -0.67
CA ALA A 89 17.26 -2.17 -0.78
C ALA A 89 17.99 -1.72 -2.07
N GLY A 90 17.27 -1.08 -3.01
CA GLY A 90 17.79 -0.65 -4.31
C GLY A 90 17.76 -1.72 -5.41
N ASP A 91 17.23 -2.93 -5.15
CA ASP A 91 17.07 -3.98 -6.16
C ASP A 91 15.79 -3.79 -6.99
N LEU A 92 15.82 -2.81 -7.88
CA LEU A 92 14.71 -2.49 -8.78
C LEU A 92 14.49 -3.57 -9.86
N ASP A 93 15.51 -4.36 -10.19
CA ASP A 93 15.36 -5.47 -11.12
C ASP A 93 14.59 -6.62 -10.47
N GLY A 94 14.93 -6.98 -9.23
CA GLY A 94 14.18 -7.94 -8.43
C GLY A 94 12.74 -7.51 -8.21
N ALA A 95 12.50 -6.25 -7.84
CA ALA A 95 11.15 -5.72 -7.69
C ALA A 95 10.32 -5.82 -8.99
N GLY A 96 10.94 -5.55 -10.15
CA GLY A 96 10.31 -5.70 -11.46
C GLY A 96 9.94 -7.14 -11.78
N ARG A 97 10.87 -8.08 -11.55
CA ARG A 97 10.64 -9.52 -11.79
C ARG A 97 9.46 -10.06 -11.00
N LEU A 98 9.28 -9.65 -9.74
CA LEU A 98 8.12 -10.07 -8.94
C LEU A 98 6.78 -9.66 -9.60
N MET A 99 6.71 -8.46 -10.19
CA MET A 99 5.49 -8.02 -10.88
C MET A 99 5.28 -8.78 -12.20
N GLU A 100 6.36 -9.11 -12.92
CA GLU A 100 6.31 -9.96 -14.11
C GLU A 100 5.83 -11.38 -13.78
N GLU A 101 6.30 -11.96 -12.67
CA GLU A 101 5.86 -13.27 -12.16
C GLU A 101 4.36 -13.27 -11.82
N VAL A 102 3.85 -12.21 -11.18
CA VAL A 102 2.40 -12.03 -10.96
C VAL A 102 1.67 -12.01 -12.30
N LEU A 103 2.12 -11.20 -13.26
CA LEU A 103 1.49 -11.06 -14.57
C LEU A 103 1.52 -12.34 -15.42
N ALA A 104 2.47 -13.24 -15.17
CA ALA A 104 2.56 -14.52 -15.88
C ALA A 104 1.43 -15.50 -15.50
N VAL A 105 0.92 -15.42 -14.26
CA VAL A 105 -0.07 -16.38 -13.74
C VAL A 105 -1.43 -15.74 -13.43
N GLU A 106 -1.49 -14.43 -13.22
CA GLU A 106 -2.72 -13.75 -12.85
C GLU A 106 -3.68 -13.64 -14.03
N VAL A 107 -4.92 -14.06 -13.81
CA VAL A 107 -5.98 -14.07 -14.83
C VAL A 107 -7.02 -12.98 -14.60
N VAL A 108 -7.19 -12.51 -13.35
CA VAL A 108 -8.16 -11.49 -12.97
C VAL A 108 -7.71 -10.12 -13.50
N PRO A 109 -8.47 -9.47 -14.41
CA PRO A 109 -8.05 -8.23 -15.07
C PRO A 109 -7.72 -7.09 -14.11
N HIS A 110 -8.42 -7.02 -12.97
CA HIS A 110 -8.15 -6.01 -11.94
C HIS A 110 -6.73 -6.13 -11.39
N TYR A 111 -6.33 -7.31 -10.90
CA TYR A 111 -5.00 -7.51 -10.33
C TYR A 111 -3.88 -7.40 -11.36
N ARG A 112 -4.11 -7.86 -12.59
CA ARG A 112 -3.17 -7.63 -13.71
C ARG A 112 -2.90 -6.14 -13.92
N ARG A 113 -3.95 -5.31 -13.96
CA ARG A 113 -3.83 -3.87 -14.16
C ARG A 113 -3.02 -3.19 -13.05
N ILE A 114 -3.21 -3.63 -11.80
CA ILE A 114 -2.43 -3.11 -10.68
C ILE A 114 -0.95 -3.52 -10.82
N ALA A 115 -0.66 -4.80 -11.09
CA ALA A 115 0.70 -5.28 -11.29
C ALA A 115 1.41 -4.59 -12.47
N GLU A 116 0.72 -4.34 -13.59
CA GLU A 116 1.25 -3.54 -14.71
C GLU A 116 1.55 -2.10 -14.29
N SER A 117 0.72 -1.51 -13.45
CA SER A 117 0.97 -0.16 -12.91
C SER A 117 2.22 -0.14 -12.03
N GLN A 118 2.40 -1.14 -11.17
CA GLN A 118 3.61 -1.27 -10.37
C GLN A 118 4.85 -1.52 -11.22
N LEU A 119 4.75 -2.31 -12.30
CA LEU A 119 5.87 -2.50 -13.21
C LEU A 119 6.25 -1.20 -13.93
N ARG A 120 5.28 -0.40 -14.39
CA ARG A 120 5.55 0.95 -14.93
C ARG A 120 6.22 1.85 -13.89
N LYS A 121 5.79 1.78 -12.63
CA LYS A 121 6.40 2.52 -11.52
C LYS A 121 7.87 2.14 -11.32
N VAL A 122 8.17 0.85 -11.26
CA VAL A 122 9.54 0.31 -11.17
C VAL A 122 10.41 0.80 -12.33
N THR A 123 9.90 0.77 -13.56
CA THR A 123 10.63 1.29 -14.73
C THR A 123 11.00 2.77 -14.58
N ARG A 124 10.11 3.58 -14.01
CA ARG A 124 10.40 5.00 -13.75
C ARG A 124 11.41 5.18 -12.63
N LEU A 125 11.33 4.38 -11.56
CA LEU A 125 12.33 4.36 -10.49
C LEU A 125 13.71 3.96 -11.04
N LYS A 126 13.79 3.03 -12.00
CA LYS A 126 15.06 2.70 -12.68
C LYS A 126 15.63 3.90 -13.44
N SER A 127 14.76 4.70 -14.08
CA SER A 127 15.18 5.96 -14.73
C SER A 127 15.71 6.97 -13.71
N VAL A 128 15.04 7.13 -12.56
CA VAL A 128 15.52 7.97 -11.44
C VAL A 128 16.88 7.47 -10.95
N ALA A 129 17.04 6.16 -10.74
CA ALA A 129 18.30 5.54 -10.31
C ALA A 129 19.43 5.81 -11.30
N ALA A 130 19.17 5.72 -12.61
CA ALA A 130 20.16 5.88 -13.67
C ALA A 130 20.54 7.35 -13.91
N SER A 131 19.54 8.24 -13.94
CA SER A 131 19.75 9.68 -14.21
C SER A 131 20.19 10.46 -12.97
N GLY A 132 19.83 10.00 -11.76
CA GLY A 132 19.95 10.81 -10.56
C GLY A 132 19.01 12.02 -10.55
N GLN A 133 17.94 12.00 -11.36
CA GLN A 133 16.93 13.05 -11.46
C GLN A 133 15.62 12.59 -10.85
N ALA A 134 14.95 13.48 -10.13
CA ALA A 134 13.64 13.19 -9.56
C ALA A 134 12.56 13.18 -10.66
N ASP A 135 11.66 12.20 -10.61
CA ASP A 135 10.48 12.12 -11.44
C ASP A 135 9.28 12.75 -10.69
N PRO A 136 8.68 13.83 -11.20
CA PRO A 136 7.60 14.53 -10.51
C PRO A 136 6.28 13.75 -10.43
N LYS A 137 6.10 12.68 -11.23
CA LYS A 137 4.89 11.85 -11.15
C LYS A 137 5.07 10.61 -10.26
N LEU A 138 6.24 10.42 -9.66
CA LEU A 138 6.46 9.42 -8.62
C LEU A 138 6.33 10.06 -7.24
N SER A 139 5.97 9.26 -6.24
CA SER A 139 5.98 9.73 -4.85
C SER A 139 7.37 10.15 -4.43
N VAL A 140 7.47 11.16 -3.57
CA VAL A 140 8.75 11.56 -2.96
C VAL A 140 9.35 10.40 -2.17
N ARG A 141 8.53 9.77 -1.34
CA ARG A 141 8.95 8.68 -0.45
C ARG A 141 9.56 7.51 -1.21
N GLU A 142 9.00 7.16 -2.37
CA GLU A 142 9.47 6.04 -3.18
C GLU A 142 10.81 6.33 -3.87
N GLN A 143 11.14 7.60 -4.11
CA GLN A 143 12.36 8.00 -4.80
C GLN A 143 13.56 8.18 -3.87
N ILE A 144 13.33 8.54 -2.61
CA ILE A 144 14.42 8.74 -1.63
C ILE A 144 15.33 7.52 -1.49
N PRO A 145 14.85 6.28 -1.24
CA PRO A 145 15.74 5.13 -1.08
C PRO A 145 16.55 4.84 -2.36
N VAL A 146 15.94 5.04 -3.53
CA VAL A 146 16.59 4.87 -4.83
C VAL A 146 17.74 5.87 -5.02
N LEU A 147 17.49 7.15 -4.76
CA LEU A 147 18.50 8.20 -4.86
C LEU A 147 19.59 8.04 -3.78
N LEU A 148 19.23 7.62 -2.57
CA LEU A 148 20.19 7.33 -1.51
C LEU A 148 21.11 6.16 -1.90
N HIS A 149 20.56 5.06 -2.42
CA HIS A 149 21.34 3.92 -2.89
C HIS A 149 22.31 4.33 -4.01
N ARG A 150 21.86 5.17 -4.95
CA ARG A 150 22.70 5.74 -6.01
C ARG A 150 23.92 6.46 -5.42
N VAL A 151 23.71 7.37 -4.46
CA VAL A 151 24.79 8.12 -3.80
C VAL A 151 25.75 7.18 -3.06
N GLN A 152 25.22 6.19 -2.34
CA GLN A 152 26.02 5.20 -1.62
C GLN A 152 26.90 4.35 -2.54
N ARG A 153 26.50 4.18 -3.82
CA ARG A 153 27.30 3.52 -4.86
C ARG A 153 28.36 4.44 -5.50
N GLY A 154 28.51 5.66 -5.00
CA GLY A 154 29.48 6.63 -5.51
C GLY A 154 28.99 7.43 -6.72
N HIS A 155 27.69 7.39 -7.03
CA HIS A 155 27.10 8.20 -8.09
C HIS A 155 26.43 9.43 -7.47
N PRO A 156 27.03 10.63 -7.56
CA PRO A 156 26.47 11.83 -6.95
C PRO A 156 25.13 12.24 -7.58
N LEU A 157 24.37 13.05 -6.84
CA LEU A 157 23.16 13.69 -7.36
C LEU A 157 23.53 14.86 -8.27
N GLU A 158 22.73 15.06 -9.30
CA GLU A 158 22.79 16.26 -10.12
C GLU A 158 21.90 17.34 -9.49
N LEU A 159 22.52 18.28 -8.78
CA LEU A 159 21.81 19.38 -8.11
C LEU A 159 21.41 20.49 -9.10
N ASN A 160 20.41 20.22 -9.91
CA ASN A 160 19.67 21.25 -10.63
C ASN A 160 18.52 21.83 -9.78
N GLU A 161 17.75 22.77 -10.31
CA GLU A 161 16.63 23.38 -9.61
C GLU A 161 15.55 22.35 -9.22
N GLY A 162 15.24 21.41 -10.11
CA GLY A 162 14.25 20.35 -9.87
C GLY A 162 14.65 19.41 -8.73
N MET A 163 15.91 18.98 -8.69
CA MET A 163 16.43 18.14 -7.62
C MET A 163 16.46 18.89 -6.27
N ARG A 164 16.85 20.18 -6.26
CA ARG A 164 16.78 20.99 -5.05
C ARG A 164 15.34 21.14 -4.55
N ALA A 165 14.39 21.42 -5.44
CA ALA A 165 12.98 21.49 -5.09
C ALA A 165 12.44 20.15 -4.55
N PHE A 166 12.86 19.03 -5.15
CA PHE A 166 12.54 17.70 -4.66
C PHE A 166 13.06 17.48 -3.23
N LEU A 167 14.34 17.78 -2.97
CA LEU A 167 14.96 17.59 -1.66
C LEU A 167 14.34 18.48 -0.58
N ARG A 168 13.96 19.72 -0.90
CA ARG A 168 13.21 20.59 0.02
C ARG A 168 11.87 19.99 0.41
N ARG A 169 11.11 19.50 -0.58
CA ARG A 169 9.83 18.83 -0.33
C ARG A 169 10.02 17.58 0.53
N ALA A 170 11.02 16.76 0.21
CA ALA A 170 11.36 15.56 0.97
C ALA A 170 11.75 15.88 2.42
N ALA A 171 12.53 16.94 2.65
CA ALA A 171 12.92 17.40 3.96
C ALA A 171 11.70 17.91 4.76
N ALA A 172 10.84 18.71 4.13
CA ALA A 172 9.60 19.20 4.75
C ALA A 172 8.65 18.05 5.13
N ASP A 173 8.55 17.01 4.29
CA ASP A 173 7.73 15.82 4.57
C ASP A 173 8.17 15.07 5.85
N VAL A 174 9.40 15.28 6.32
CA VAL A 174 9.94 14.73 7.58
C VAL A 174 10.18 15.79 8.66
N GLY A 175 9.57 16.97 8.52
CA GLY A 175 9.63 18.04 9.50
C GLY A 175 11.02 18.69 9.65
N MET A 176 11.87 18.62 8.62
CA MET A 176 13.11 19.41 8.59
C MET A 176 12.81 20.86 8.21
N SER A 177 13.47 21.78 8.88
CA SER A 177 13.39 23.21 8.60
C SER A 177 14.24 23.62 7.40
N GLU A 178 13.98 24.81 6.85
CA GLU A 178 14.83 25.40 5.81
C GLU A 178 16.28 25.60 6.29
N ALA A 179 16.47 25.97 7.57
CA ALA A 179 17.80 26.14 8.16
C ALA A 179 18.61 24.84 8.20
N GLU A 180 17.96 23.70 8.38
CA GLU A 180 18.58 22.37 8.27
C GLU A 180 18.82 21.97 6.82
N THR A 181 17.91 22.37 5.91
CA THR A 181 17.86 21.88 4.53
C THR A 181 18.78 22.64 3.58
N GLU A 182 18.71 23.98 3.55
CA GLU A 182 19.41 24.80 2.55
C GLU A 182 20.95 24.60 2.55
N PRO A 183 21.64 24.52 3.70
CA PRO A 183 23.08 24.26 3.71
C PRO A 183 23.44 22.91 3.07
N ALA A 184 22.56 21.92 3.18
CA ALA A 184 22.76 20.60 2.60
C ALA A 184 22.50 20.55 1.09
N LEU A 185 21.99 21.63 0.47
CA LEU A 185 21.78 21.72 -0.99
C LEU A 185 22.96 22.37 -1.72
N ALA A 186 24.05 22.68 -1.00
CA ALA A 186 25.22 23.36 -1.54
C ALA A 186 26.06 22.44 -2.45
N THR A 187 26.26 21.18 -2.07
CA THR A 187 27.07 20.22 -2.85
C THR A 187 26.38 18.86 -2.95
N PRO A 188 26.69 18.06 -3.99
CA PRO A 188 26.13 16.71 -4.12
C PRO A 188 26.38 15.81 -2.90
N GLU A 189 27.52 15.97 -2.24
CA GLU A 189 27.89 15.20 -1.05
C GLU A 189 26.99 15.55 0.14
N SER A 190 26.77 16.85 0.41
CA SER A 190 25.88 17.28 1.50
C SER A 190 24.41 16.94 1.20
N ALA A 191 24.01 16.98 -0.07
CA ALA A 191 22.67 16.56 -0.50
C ALA A 191 22.47 15.04 -0.34
N GLY A 192 23.52 14.25 -0.58
CA GLY A 192 23.56 12.83 -0.27
C GLY A 192 23.36 12.55 1.22
N ALA A 193 24.04 13.31 2.08
CA ALA A 193 23.87 13.23 3.53
C ALA A 193 22.44 13.59 3.96
N LEU A 194 21.84 14.62 3.35
CA LEU A 194 20.44 14.99 3.59
C LEU A 194 19.47 13.85 3.27
N LEU A 195 19.62 13.15 2.14
CA LEU A 195 18.80 11.97 1.83
C LEU A 195 18.90 10.90 2.93
N GLY A 196 20.10 10.67 3.46
CA GLY A 196 20.33 9.75 4.57
C GLY A 196 19.60 10.18 5.85
N GLN A 197 19.65 11.47 6.19
CA GLN A 197 18.95 12.02 7.34
C GLN A 197 17.42 11.95 7.18
N ILE A 198 16.90 12.24 5.99
CA ILE A 198 15.47 12.12 5.66
C ILE A 198 15.00 10.67 5.85
N MET A 199 15.75 9.70 5.31
CA MET A 199 15.44 8.27 5.51
C MET A 199 15.52 7.86 6.99
N GLY A 200 16.49 8.38 7.74
CA GLY A 200 16.59 8.16 9.18
C GLY A 200 15.32 8.61 9.91
N ARG A 201 14.86 9.84 9.66
CA ARG A 201 13.63 10.36 10.28
C ARG A 201 12.39 9.53 9.95
N TYR A 202 12.26 9.06 8.70
CA TYR A 202 11.15 8.17 8.33
C TYR A 202 11.19 6.85 9.10
N ARG A 203 12.37 6.22 9.21
CA ARG A 203 12.54 4.96 9.95
C ARG A 203 12.22 5.14 11.42
N ASP A 204 12.80 6.15 12.05
CA ASP A 204 12.59 6.43 13.47
C ASP A 204 11.10 6.74 13.76
N ALA A 205 10.43 7.53 12.92
CA ALA A 205 9.01 7.83 13.08
C ALA A 205 8.12 6.58 12.88
N SER A 206 8.47 5.73 11.92
CA SER A 206 7.78 4.46 11.70
C SER A 206 7.93 3.49 12.88
N ASP A 207 9.14 3.39 13.45
CA ASP A 207 9.41 2.54 14.62
C ASP A 207 8.70 3.06 15.87
N ARG A 208 8.67 4.39 16.06
CA ARG A 208 7.88 5.02 17.12
C ARG A 208 6.39 4.75 16.98
N LEU A 209 5.82 4.95 15.78
CA LEU A 209 4.42 4.62 15.50
C LEU A 209 4.14 3.17 15.87
N LYS A 210 4.93 2.23 15.32
CA LYS A 210 4.74 0.79 15.55
C LYS A 210 4.74 0.46 17.05
N SER A 211 5.75 0.96 17.77
CA SER A 211 5.88 0.74 19.21
C SER A 211 4.72 1.35 20.00
N ALA A 212 4.31 2.57 19.65
CA ALA A 212 3.19 3.26 20.30
C ALA A 212 1.87 2.55 20.07
N MET A 213 1.60 2.06 18.86
CA MET A 213 0.38 1.31 18.54
C MET A 213 0.32 -0.02 19.29
N TYR A 214 1.39 -0.81 19.30
CA TYR A 214 1.40 -2.05 20.07
C TYR A 214 1.10 -1.80 21.55
N ARG A 215 1.77 -0.81 22.13
CA ARG A 215 1.59 -0.51 23.54
C ARG A 215 0.20 0.04 23.86
N MET A 216 -0.36 0.87 22.97
CA MET A 216 -1.73 1.37 23.08
C MET A 216 -2.73 0.22 23.08
N THR A 217 -2.62 -0.72 22.14
CA THR A 217 -3.53 -1.88 22.06
C THR A 217 -3.42 -2.77 23.30
N GLU A 218 -2.21 -3.07 23.79
CA GLU A 218 -2.03 -3.82 25.04
C GLU A 218 -2.76 -3.17 26.23
N LEU A 219 -2.74 -1.84 26.32
CA LEU A 219 -3.38 -1.10 27.40
C LEU A 219 -4.91 -1.10 27.23
N GLN A 220 -5.42 -0.97 26.00
CA GLN A 220 -6.85 -1.11 25.71
C GLN A 220 -7.37 -2.50 26.09
N ASP A 221 -6.64 -3.56 25.73
CA ASP A 221 -7.00 -4.94 26.05
C ASP A 221 -7.01 -5.20 27.56
N ALA A 222 -6.17 -4.49 28.31
CA ALA A 222 -6.15 -4.51 29.77
C ALA A 222 -7.23 -3.61 30.42
N GLY A 223 -8.00 -2.85 29.63
CA GLY A 223 -8.99 -1.88 30.10
C GLY A 223 -8.40 -0.56 30.61
N ASP A 224 -7.09 -0.33 30.45
CA ASP A 224 -6.41 0.90 30.84
C ASP A 224 -6.44 1.95 29.71
N LEU A 225 -7.63 2.54 29.51
CA LEU A 225 -7.83 3.56 28.48
C LEU A 225 -7.01 4.83 28.74
N GLU A 226 -6.78 5.22 30.01
CA GLU A 226 -5.96 6.39 30.29
C GLU A 226 -4.48 6.13 30.01
N GLY A 227 -3.98 4.93 30.33
CA GLY A 227 -2.66 4.48 29.90
C GLY A 227 -2.51 4.54 28.38
N ALA A 228 -3.51 4.05 27.63
CA ALA A 228 -3.52 4.13 26.17
C ALA A 228 -3.44 5.58 25.67
N ARG A 229 -4.20 6.51 26.25
CA ARG A 229 -4.11 7.94 25.92
C ARG A 229 -2.73 8.52 26.23
N GLN A 230 -2.16 8.22 27.40
CA GLN A 230 -0.84 8.69 27.78
C GLN A 230 0.25 8.18 26.84
N GLN A 231 0.13 6.94 26.36
CA GLN A 231 1.03 6.38 25.35
C GLN A 231 1.01 7.21 24.05
N ILE A 232 -0.17 7.60 23.57
CA ILE A 232 -0.29 8.43 22.36
C ILE A 232 0.20 9.85 22.60
N ARG A 233 -0.09 10.46 23.76
CA ARG A 233 0.46 11.78 24.14
C ARG A 233 2.00 11.76 24.21
N ALA A 234 2.58 10.70 24.75
CA ALA A 234 4.03 10.52 24.82
C ALA A 234 4.66 10.42 23.43
N TRP A 235 4.03 9.68 22.50
CA TRP A 235 4.48 9.65 21.11
C TRP A 235 4.35 11.03 20.43
N LEU A 236 3.21 11.70 20.60
CA LEU A 236 2.94 13.01 20.03
C LEU A 236 3.95 14.09 20.50
N ALA A 237 4.46 13.96 21.72
CA ALA A 237 5.45 14.88 22.29
C ALA A 237 6.82 14.81 21.60
N VAL A 238 7.16 13.67 21.00
CA VAL A 238 8.46 13.43 20.35
C VAL A 238 8.37 13.33 18.82
N GLU A 239 7.17 13.26 18.26
CA GLU A 239 6.99 13.10 16.82
C GLU A 239 7.12 14.44 16.08
N VAL A 240 8.10 14.48 15.17
CA VAL A 240 8.46 15.65 14.36
C VAL A 240 7.99 15.51 12.91
N VAL A 241 7.69 14.29 12.45
CA VAL A 241 7.24 14.05 11.08
C VAL A 241 5.74 14.38 10.97
N PRO A 242 5.34 15.38 10.16
CA PRO A 242 3.97 15.90 10.17
C PRO A 242 2.87 14.85 9.96
N ARG A 243 3.10 13.87 9.07
CA ARG A 243 2.14 12.79 8.82
C ARG A 243 1.91 11.90 10.04
N TYR A 244 2.99 11.50 10.72
CA TYR A 244 2.91 10.64 11.91
C TYR A 244 2.34 11.40 13.10
N ARG A 245 2.66 12.69 13.20
CA ARG A 245 2.04 13.58 14.18
C ARG A 245 0.52 13.63 14.03
N ARG A 246 0.01 13.84 12.80
CA ARG A 246 -1.43 13.80 12.50
C ARG A 246 -2.06 12.46 12.86
N ALA A 247 -1.39 11.35 12.52
CA ALA A 247 -1.87 10.02 12.90
C ALA A 247 -1.98 9.85 14.42
N ALA A 248 -1.03 10.37 15.20
CA ALA A 248 -1.11 10.37 16.66
C ALA A 248 -2.30 11.22 17.17
N GLU A 249 -2.53 12.40 16.58
CA GLU A 249 -3.66 13.27 16.92
C GLU A 249 -5.01 12.58 16.62
N GLU A 250 -5.15 11.94 15.47
CA GLU A 250 -6.35 11.18 15.07
C GLU A 250 -6.61 9.99 16.01
N ASN A 251 -5.57 9.24 16.39
CA ASN A 251 -5.70 8.13 17.34
C ASN A 251 -6.09 8.62 18.73
N LEU A 252 -5.52 9.74 19.19
CA LEU A 252 -5.88 10.32 20.48
C LEU A 252 -7.34 10.77 20.50
N ALA A 253 -7.82 11.42 19.43
CA ALA A 253 -9.21 11.81 19.29
C ALA A 253 -10.16 10.60 19.32
N GLY A 254 -9.81 9.51 18.64
CA GLY A 254 -10.60 8.27 18.67
C GLY A 254 -10.68 7.60 20.05
N LEU A 255 -9.67 7.76 20.90
CA LEU A 255 -9.71 7.30 22.29
C LEU A 255 -10.56 8.20 23.21
N ASP A 256 -10.82 9.43 22.80
CA ASP A 256 -11.65 10.39 23.54
C ASP A 256 -13.13 10.30 23.17
N GLU A 257 -13.47 9.62 22.06
CA GLU A 257 -14.86 9.34 21.69
C GLU A 257 -15.49 8.30 22.65
N PRO A 258 -16.72 8.55 23.16
CA PRO A 258 -17.43 7.57 23.95
C PRO A 258 -17.73 6.33 23.10
N PRO A 259 -17.72 5.12 23.70
CA PRO A 259 -18.06 3.90 22.96
C PRO A 259 -19.46 4.03 22.35
N PRO A 260 -19.68 3.49 21.13
CA PRO A 260 -20.99 3.55 20.49
C PRO A 260 -22.04 2.93 21.43
N ALA A 261 -23.20 3.60 21.54
CA ALA A 261 -24.30 3.11 22.37
C ALA A 261 -24.74 1.72 21.89
N PRO A 262 -25.08 0.80 22.81
CA PRO A 262 -25.53 -0.55 22.48
C PRO A 262 -26.85 -0.57 21.70
#